data_AF-A0A1Q9NY50-F1
#
_entry.id   AF-A0A1Q9NY50-F1
#
_cell.length_a   1.000
_cell.length_b   1.000
_cell.length_c   1.000
_cell.angle_alpha   90.00
_cell.angle_beta   90.00
_cell.angle_gamma   90.00
#
_symmetry.space_group_name_H-M   'P 1'
#
loop_
_entity.id
_entity.type
_entity.pdbx_description
1 polymer ?
#
loop_
_entity_poly.entity_id
_entity_poly.type
_entity_poly.pdbx_seq_one_letter_code
_entity_poly.pdbx_strand_id
1 'polypeptide(L)'
;MESYEEKNPPDLTIEEVKQKLLYYDPKIDKSDIKFIYHGSNNVYLIKNEFILKIPDKNLLTIIGDRQIEKEVKILSELRNRLNILVPKPIYVSKNSDNHFYLYKNIPGVSLSRVYPKIPYKNKMTIAENLGNIITELHSLQDSFSELIRNLSLNKSSEQYFKSIQSLFTDVTQKILPILTQKQNNWVTNLFDTFFETQKVPIKLVTTHNDLDTSNILVNPKNNYKISGLIDFETFGLGDPILDLLFQKEGTDFHNSVLNHYSRTMNNNFYLRMNFHKKKTCLFYILTGIDYNLPKMKNAGIKLLDFFSKNEFS
;
A
#
# COMPACT_ATOMS: atom_id res chain seq x y z
N MET A 1 4.83 -15.85 -0.43
CA MET A 1 5.00 -15.57 1.01
C MET A 1 3.86 -14.64 1.38
N GLU A 2 2.94 -15.08 2.23
CA GLU A 2 1.86 -14.22 2.75
C GLU A 2 2.48 -13.01 3.45
N SER A 3 1.81 -11.85 3.38
CA SER A 3 2.32 -10.64 4.02
C SER A 3 2.32 -10.81 5.54
N TYR A 4 3.19 -10.09 6.26
CA TYR A 4 3.23 -10.13 7.72
C TYR A 4 1.86 -9.76 8.33
N GLU A 5 1.17 -8.81 7.68
CA GLU A 5 -0.02 -8.15 8.19
C GLU A 5 -1.31 -8.96 7.99
N GLU A 6 -1.37 -9.82 6.97
CA GLU A 6 -2.56 -10.66 6.68
C GLU A 6 -2.97 -11.59 7.85
N LYS A 7 -2.07 -11.85 8.81
CA LYS A 7 -2.31 -12.73 9.97
C LYS A 7 -2.33 -12.00 11.31
N ASN A 8 -2.22 -10.67 11.32
CA ASN A 8 -2.24 -9.94 12.57
C ASN A 8 -3.64 -10.04 13.20
N PRO A 9 -3.72 -10.42 14.49
CA PRO A 9 -4.98 -10.31 15.22
C PRO A 9 -5.32 -8.83 15.41
N PRO A 10 -6.60 -8.47 15.58
CA PRO A 10 -6.94 -7.11 15.96
C PRO A 10 -6.32 -6.77 17.32
N ASP A 11 -5.90 -5.53 17.50
CA ASP A 11 -5.46 -5.01 18.81
C ASP A 11 -6.61 -4.34 19.59
N LEU A 12 -7.77 -4.19 18.95
CA LEU A 12 -9.03 -3.74 19.52
C LEU A 12 -10.01 -4.92 19.64
N THR A 13 -10.55 -5.10 20.83
CA THR A 13 -11.65 -6.03 21.08
C THR A 13 -12.93 -5.56 20.39
N ILE A 14 -13.83 -6.50 20.08
CA ILE A 14 -15.15 -6.17 19.51
C ILE A 14 -15.94 -5.25 20.44
N GLU A 15 -15.75 -5.34 21.76
CA GLU A 15 -16.39 -4.42 22.71
C GLU A 15 -15.87 -2.99 22.56
N GLU A 16 -14.54 -2.81 22.50
CA GLU A 16 -13.96 -1.47 22.27
C GLU A 16 -14.46 -0.87 20.95
N VAL A 17 -14.51 -1.67 19.86
CA VAL A 17 -15.05 -1.23 18.57
C VAL A 17 -16.52 -0.84 18.67
N LYS A 18 -17.33 -1.65 19.38
CA LYS A 18 -18.75 -1.37 19.62
C LYS A 18 -18.92 -0.02 20.33
N GLN A 19 -18.18 0.22 21.41
CA GLN A 19 -18.25 1.48 22.17
C GLN A 19 -17.93 2.69 21.28
N LYS A 20 -16.95 2.55 20.37
CA LYS A 20 -16.62 3.59 19.40
C LYS A 20 -17.74 3.86 18.40
N LEU A 21 -18.47 2.83 17.98
CA LEU A 21 -19.57 2.91 17.01
C LEU A 21 -20.89 3.44 17.59
N LEU A 22 -21.09 3.43 18.92
CA LEU A 22 -22.35 3.89 19.53
C LEU A 22 -22.68 5.35 19.20
N TYR A 23 -21.67 6.18 18.92
CA TYR A 23 -21.85 7.57 18.46
C TYR A 23 -22.45 7.68 17.05
N TYR A 24 -22.19 6.68 16.20
CA TYR A 24 -22.71 6.62 14.84
C TYR A 24 -24.03 5.85 14.79
N ASP A 25 -24.10 4.71 15.48
CA ASP A 25 -25.26 3.83 15.53
C ASP A 25 -25.51 3.32 16.97
N PRO A 26 -26.41 3.97 17.73
CA PRO A 26 -26.72 3.58 19.10
C PRO A 26 -27.32 2.17 19.25
N LYS A 27 -27.77 1.55 18.15
CA LYS A 27 -28.40 0.21 18.15
C LYS A 27 -27.45 -0.90 17.70
N ILE A 28 -26.17 -0.59 17.46
CA ILE A 28 -25.18 -1.56 16.98
C ILE A 28 -25.00 -2.71 17.98
N ASP A 29 -25.02 -3.96 17.48
CA ASP A 29 -24.73 -5.14 18.29
C ASP A 29 -23.34 -5.73 17.97
N LYS A 30 -22.78 -6.55 18.87
CA LYS A 30 -21.50 -7.22 18.61
C LYS A 30 -21.57 -8.16 17.41
N SER A 31 -22.73 -8.79 17.18
CA SER A 31 -22.96 -9.67 16.03
C SER A 31 -22.91 -8.94 14.68
N ASP A 32 -23.07 -7.61 14.67
CA ASP A 32 -22.95 -6.77 13.49
C ASP A 32 -21.49 -6.47 13.13
N ILE A 33 -20.52 -6.76 14.00
CA ILE A 33 -19.11 -6.36 13.86
C ILE A 33 -18.27 -7.59 13.53
N LYS A 34 -17.71 -7.63 12.32
CA LYS A 34 -16.85 -8.73 11.87
C LYS A 34 -15.45 -8.23 11.52
N PHE A 35 -14.44 -8.72 12.21
CA PHE A 35 -13.04 -8.44 11.88
C PHE A 35 -12.67 -8.94 10.48
N ILE A 36 -11.90 -8.14 9.74
CA ILE A 36 -11.42 -8.47 8.38
C ILE A 36 -9.90 -8.56 8.32
N TYR A 37 -9.20 -7.55 8.87
CA TYR A 37 -7.78 -7.31 8.66
C TYR A 37 -7.19 -6.37 9.71
N HIS A 38 -5.89 -6.51 10.00
CA HIS A 38 -5.14 -5.60 10.84
C HIS A 38 -3.74 -5.30 10.25
N GLY A 39 -3.52 -4.06 9.84
CA GLY A 39 -2.23 -3.53 9.36
C GLY A 39 -1.89 -2.23 10.10
N SER A 40 -1.72 -1.12 9.37
CA SER A 40 -1.73 0.23 9.95
C SER A 40 -3.06 0.56 10.66
N ASN A 41 -4.13 -0.14 10.27
CA ASN A 41 -5.47 0.01 10.80
C ASN A 41 -6.09 -1.35 11.08
N ASN A 42 -6.94 -1.41 12.10
CA ASN A 42 -7.95 -2.44 12.26
C ASN A 42 -9.11 -2.17 11.31
N VAL A 43 -9.51 -3.21 10.57
CA VAL A 43 -10.57 -3.15 9.56
C VAL A 43 -11.68 -4.12 9.92
N TYR A 44 -12.91 -3.60 10.03
CA TYR A 44 -14.11 -4.38 10.36
C TYR A 44 -15.21 -4.20 9.32
N LEU A 45 -15.97 -5.26 9.06
CA LEU A 45 -17.21 -5.24 8.31
C LEU A 45 -18.36 -5.05 9.31
N ILE A 46 -19.13 -3.98 9.11
CA ILE A 46 -20.24 -3.58 9.96
C ILE A 46 -21.55 -3.84 9.23
N LYS A 47 -22.44 -4.62 9.84
CA LYS A 47 -23.77 -5.00 9.30
C LYS A 47 -23.74 -5.60 7.90
N ASN A 48 -22.63 -6.25 7.53
CA ASN A 48 -22.37 -6.73 6.16
C ASN A 48 -22.44 -5.66 5.05
N GLU A 49 -22.43 -4.37 5.39
CA GLU A 49 -22.65 -3.28 4.45
C GLU A 49 -21.53 -2.23 4.46
N PHE A 50 -20.93 -1.96 5.62
CA PHE A 50 -19.94 -0.89 5.77
C PHE A 50 -18.59 -1.44 6.19
N ILE A 51 -17.52 -0.80 5.71
CA ILE A 51 -16.17 -1.03 6.23
C ILE A 51 -15.85 0.09 7.21
N LEU A 52 -15.36 -0.31 8.38
CA LEU A 52 -14.84 0.54 9.44
C LEU A 52 -13.32 0.42 9.45
N LYS A 53 -12.62 1.55 9.35
CA LYS A 53 -11.17 1.65 9.56
C LYS A 53 -10.88 2.42 10.85
N ILE A 54 -10.09 1.82 11.73
CA ILE A 54 -9.61 2.39 13.01
C ILE A 54 -8.10 2.22 13.06
N PRO A 55 -7.28 3.25 13.37
CA PRO A 55 -5.83 3.09 13.40
C PRO A 55 -5.38 2.09 14.47
N ASP A 56 -4.25 1.40 14.24
CA ASP A 56 -3.59 0.52 15.22
C ASP A 56 -3.22 1.30 16.50
N LYS A 57 -3.36 0.68 17.67
CA LYS A 57 -3.14 1.29 19.00
C LYS A 57 -1.75 1.87 19.21
N ASN A 58 -0.72 1.27 18.61
CA ASN A 58 0.64 1.77 18.67
C ASN A 58 0.87 2.92 17.67
N LEU A 59 0.00 3.02 16.66
CA LEU A 59 -0.05 4.12 15.69
C LEU A 59 -1.08 5.22 16.06
N LEU A 60 -1.95 4.99 17.05
CA LEU A 60 -2.97 5.92 17.60
C LEU A 60 -2.41 7.22 18.21
N THR A 61 -1.13 7.55 17.98
CA THR A 61 -0.63 8.91 18.22
C THR A 61 -1.15 9.86 17.13
N ILE A 62 -0.89 11.17 17.28
CA ILE A 62 -1.18 12.29 16.34
C ILE A 62 -0.98 11.95 14.83
N ILE A 63 -0.17 10.94 14.53
CA ILE A 63 0.06 10.41 13.17
C ILE A 63 -1.20 9.73 12.59
N GLY A 64 -1.91 8.90 13.36
CA GLY A 64 -3.10 8.17 12.90
C GLY A 64 -4.24 9.09 12.47
N ASP A 65 -4.48 10.17 13.21
CA ASP A 65 -5.54 11.14 12.91
C ASP A 65 -5.26 11.88 11.62
N ARG A 66 -4.01 12.35 11.48
CA ARG A 66 -3.54 13.01 10.26
C ARG A 66 -3.60 12.07 9.07
N GLN A 67 -3.34 10.76 9.27
CA GLN A 67 -3.46 9.76 8.22
C GLN A 67 -4.90 9.55 7.77
N ILE A 68 -5.86 9.39 8.70
CA ILE A 68 -7.29 9.28 8.37
C ILE A 68 -7.78 10.54 7.66
N GLU A 69 -7.51 11.73 8.21
CA GLU A 69 -7.94 12.98 7.59
C GLU A 69 -7.36 13.17 6.20
N LYS A 70 -6.09 12.83 6.01
CA LYS A 70 -5.42 12.86 4.71
C LYS A 70 -6.07 11.87 3.75
N GLU A 71 -6.26 10.61 4.15
CA GLU A 71 -6.86 9.58 3.30
C GLU A 71 -8.28 9.96 2.89
N VAL A 72 -9.11 10.42 3.83
CA VAL A 72 -10.48 10.87 3.54
C VAL A 72 -10.49 11.99 2.49
N LYS A 73 -9.61 12.99 2.61
CA LYS A 73 -9.49 14.10 1.64
C LYS A 73 -9.01 13.60 0.26
N ILE A 74 -8.11 12.62 0.23
CA ILE A 74 -7.66 11.98 -1.01
C ILE A 74 -8.84 11.25 -1.68
N LEU A 75 -9.56 10.43 -0.92
CA LEU A 75 -10.68 9.63 -1.41
C LEU A 75 -11.83 10.50 -1.95
N SER A 76 -12.11 11.65 -1.33
CA SER A 76 -13.14 12.57 -1.83
C SER A 76 -12.81 13.13 -3.22
N GLU A 77 -11.53 13.37 -3.52
CA GLU A 77 -11.08 13.88 -4.81
C GLU A 77 -10.95 12.78 -5.87
N LEU A 78 -10.45 11.60 -5.49
CA LEU A 78 -10.25 10.48 -6.42
C LEU A 78 -11.55 9.96 -7.02
N ARG A 79 -12.63 9.94 -6.22
CA ARG A 79 -13.90 9.31 -6.57
C ARG A 79 -14.51 9.80 -7.88
N ASN A 80 -14.32 11.07 -8.23
CA ASN A 80 -14.91 11.66 -9.44
C ASN A 80 -13.96 11.65 -10.64
N ARG A 81 -12.77 11.06 -10.49
CA ARG A 81 -11.68 11.15 -11.48
C ARG A 81 -11.15 9.79 -11.92
N LEU A 82 -11.53 8.72 -11.21
CA LEU A 82 -11.22 7.34 -11.58
C LEU A 82 -12.48 6.62 -12.05
N ASN A 83 -12.36 5.84 -13.12
CA ASN A 83 -13.43 4.96 -13.61
C ASN A 83 -13.62 3.70 -12.76
N ILE A 84 -12.73 3.46 -11.79
CA ILE A 84 -12.79 2.35 -10.85
C ILE A 84 -13.31 2.82 -9.48
N LEU A 85 -14.02 1.96 -8.75
CA LEU A 85 -14.48 2.30 -7.41
C LEU A 85 -13.29 2.44 -6.45
N VAL A 86 -13.36 3.48 -5.62
CA VAL A 86 -12.49 3.69 -4.45
C VAL A 86 -13.38 3.87 -3.20
N PRO A 87 -12.87 3.66 -1.98
CA PRO A 87 -13.63 3.90 -0.76
C PRO A 87 -14.30 5.28 -0.76
N LYS A 88 -15.58 5.32 -0.40
CA LYS A 88 -16.33 6.56 -0.23
C LYS A 88 -16.66 6.75 1.25
N PRO A 89 -15.85 7.51 2.01
CA PRO A 89 -16.15 7.84 3.39
C PRO A 89 -17.57 8.42 3.50
N ILE A 90 -18.40 7.83 4.37
CA ILE A 90 -19.77 8.28 4.67
C ILE A 90 -19.86 8.89 6.07
N TYR A 91 -18.91 8.54 6.94
CA TYR A 91 -18.80 9.07 8.28
C TYR A 91 -17.33 9.10 8.67
N VAL A 92 -16.90 10.19 9.29
CA VAL A 92 -15.57 10.35 9.88
C VAL A 92 -15.81 10.86 11.28
N SER A 93 -15.28 10.16 12.28
CA SER A 93 -15.41 10.58 13.66
C SER A 93 -14.68 11.90 13.87
N LYS A 94 -15.35 12.85 14.53
CA LYS A 94 -14.80 14.16 14.89
C LYS A 94 -14.23 14.19 16.32
N ASN A 95 -14.34 13.09 17.05
CA ASN A 95 -13.88 13.01 18.42
C ASN A 95 -12.38 12.65 18.43
N SER A 96 -11.57 13.50 19.06
CA SER A 96 -10.11 13.36 19.20
C SER A 96 -9.67 12.14 20.00
N ASP A 97 -10.58 11.49 20.73
CA ASP A 97 -10.29 10.25 21.47
C ASP A 97 -10.84 9.01 20.73
N ASN A 98 -11.45 9.22 19.56
CA ASN A 98 -12.16 8.18 18.84
C ASN A 98 -12.02 8.30 17.32
N HIS A 99 -10.83 8.07 16.78
CA HIS A 99 -10.58 8.20 15.34
C HIS A 99 -10.98 6.95 14.57
N PHE A 100 -11.94 7.13 13.68
CA PHE A 100 -12.33 6.12 12.71
C PHE A 100 -13.06 6.78 11.55
N TYR A 101 -13.16 6.05 10.45
CA TYR A 101 -14.12 6.39 9.41
C TYR A 101 -14.81 5.14 8.87
N LEU A 102 -16.00 5.36 8.32
CA LEU A 102 -16.83 4.34 7.68
C LEU A 102 -16.96 4.64 6.20
N TYR A 103 -16.98 3.61 5.38
CA TYR A 103 -17.38 3.71 3.97
C TYR A 103 -18.22 2.50 3.56
N LYS A 104 -19.03 2.67 2.50
CA LYS A 104 -19.81 1.55 1.95
C LYS A 104 -18.88 0.49 1.39
N ASN A 105 -19.08 -0.77 1.78
CA ASN A 105 -18.28 -1.89 1.29
C ASN A 105 -18.33 -1.97 -0.24
N ILE A 106 -17.17 -2.04 -0.88
CA ILE A 106 -17.07 -2.25 -2.32
C ILE A 106 -17.25 -3.76 -2.58
N PRO A 107 -18.20 -4.18 -3.43
CA PRO A 107 -18.44 -5.60 -3.68
C PRO A 107 -17.20 -6.29 -4.25
N GLY A 108 -16.75 -7.36 -3.61
CA GLY A 108 -15.63 -8.14 -4.10
C GLY A 108 -14.87 -8.81 -2.96
N VAL A 109 -13.76 -9.44 -3.34
CA VAL A 109 -12.77 -10.00 -2.43
C VAL A 109 -11.40 -9.54 -2.90
N SER A 110 -10.47 -9.39 -1.96
CA SER A 110 -9.07 -9.10 -2.26
C SER A 110 -8.50 -10.13 -3.26
N LEU A 111 -7.80 -9.63 -4.28
CA LEU A 111 -7.23 -10.45 -5.35
C LEU A 111 -6.23 -11.46 -4.77
N SER A 112 -5.40 -11.08 -3.81
CA SER A 112 -4.41 -11.98 -3.16
C SER A 112 -5.08 -13.25 -2.62
N ARG A 113 -6.27 -13.12 -2.00
CA ARG A 113 -7.00 -14.23 -1.37
C ARG A 113 -7.55 -15.26 -2.35
N VAL A 114 -7.82 -14.85 -3.59
CA VAL A 114 -8.42 -15.72 -4.61
C VAL A 114 -7.49 -16.02 -5.78
N TYR A 115 -6.38 -15.29 -5.93
CA TYR A 115 -5.47 -15.36 -7.09
C TYR A 115 -5.09 -16.80 -7.48
N PRO A 116 -4.75 -17.73 -6.54
CA PRO A 116 -4.41 -19.10 -6.91
C PRO A 116 -5.53 -19.86 -7.64
N LYS A 117 -6.80 -19.49 -7.39
CA LYS A 117 -8.01 -20.17 -7.90
C LYS A 117 -8.56 -19.52 -9.18
N ILE A 118 -8.05 -18.36 -9.58
CA ILE A 118 -8.54 -17.64 -10.76
C ILE A 118 -8.05 -18.35 -12.03
N PRO A 119 -8.93 -18.65 -13.01
CA PRO A 119 -8.53 -19.20 -14.30
C PRO A 119 -7.53 -18.28 -15.03
N TYR A 120 -6.58 -18.87 -15.77
CA TYR A 120 -5.54 -18.11 -16.47
C TYR A 120 -6.08 -16.96 -17.33
N LYS A 121 -7.11 -17.23 -18.14
CA LYS A 121 -7.77 -16.20 -18.97
C LYS A 121 -8.25 -15.00 -18.15
N ASN A 122 -8.84 -15.24 -16.99
CA ASN A 122 -9.29 -14.18 -16.09
C ASN A 122 -8.12 -13.42 -15.48
N LYS A 123 -7.00 -14.10 -15.14
CA LYS A 123 -5.78 -13.43 -14.67
C LYS A 123 -5.23 -12.47 -15.72
N MET A 124 -5.21 -12.87 -17.00
CA MET A 124 -4.77 -11.99 -18.08
C MET A 124 -5.70 -10.80 -18.25
N THR A 125 -7.03 -11.00 -18.26
CA THR A 125 -7.99 -9.87 -18.28
C THR A 125 -7.84 -8.93 -17.08
N ILE A 126 -7.51 -9.46 -15.89
CA ILE A 126 -7.22 -8.63 -14.72
C ILE A 126 -5.96 -7.80 -14.96
N ALA A 127 -4.87 -8.42 -15.44
CA ALA A 127 -3.61 -7.73 -15.72
C ALA A 127 -3.77 -6.61 -16.75
N GLU A 128 -4.49 -6.87 -17.84
CA GLU A 128 -4.81 -5.89 -18.88
C GLU A 128 -5.56 -4.68 -18.31
N ASN A 129 -6.64 -4.94 -17.57
CA ASN A 129 -7.44 -3.89 -16.93
C ASN A 129 -6.62 -3.11 -15.90
N LEU A 130 -5.75 -3.79 -15.16
CA LEU A 130 -4.92 -3.18 -14.14
C LEU A 130 -3.90 -2.21 -14.75
N GLY A 131 -3.26 -2.57 -15.88
CA GLY A 131 -2.37 -1.65 -16.62
C GLY A 131 -3.07 -0.36 -17.05
N ASN A 132 -4.33 -0.47 -17.51
CA ASN A 132 -5.17 0.68 -17.86
C ASN A 132 -5.55 1.53 -16.62
N ILE A 133 -5.97 0.89 -15.52
CA ILE A 133 -6.33 1.59 -14.27
C ILE A 133 -5.12 2.33 -13.70
N ILE A 134 -3.93 1.72 -13.71
CA ILE A 134 -2.69 2.36 -13.24
C ILE A 134 -2.32 3.53 -14.15
N THR A 135 -2.50 3.39 -15.47
CA THR A 135 -2.31 4.51 -16.41
C THR A 135 -3.22 5.69 -16.07
N GLU A 136 -4.51 5.43 -15.81
CA GLU A 136 -5.48 6.44 -15.41
C GLU A 136 -5.06 7.12 -14.10
N LEU A 137 -4.74 6.33 -13.07
CA LEU A 137 -4.29 6.80 -11.77
C LEU A 137 -3.06 7.71 -11.89
N HIS A 138 -2.05 7.30 -12.65
CA HIS A 138 -0.83 8.06 -12.85
C HIS A 138 -1.06 9.35 -13.63
N SER A 139 -2.08 9.39 -14.49
CA SER A 139 -2.40 10.56 -15.31
C SER A 139 -3.13 11.66 -14.53
N LEU A 140 -3.60 11.39 -13.31
CA LEU A 140 -4.35 12.37 -12.52
C LEU A 140 -3.53 13.60 -12.11
N GLN A 141 -2.20 13.49 -12.01
CA GLN A 141 -1.28 14.53 -11.53
C GLN A 141 -1.60 15.96 -12.02
N ASP A 142 -1.99 16.12 -13.29
CA ASP A 142 -2.21 17.43 -13.91
C ASP A 142 -3.53 18.05 -13.41
N SER A 143 -4.52 17.20 -13.11
CA SER A 143 -5.82 17.57 -12.55
C SER A 143 -5.84 17.62 -11.01
N PHE A 144 -4.83 17.03 -10.36
CA PHE A 144 -4.74 16.85 -8.90
C PHE A 144 -3.85 17.90 -8.21
N SER A 145 -3.37 18.90 -8.95
CA SER A 145 -2.36 19.85 -8.49
C SER A 145 -2.77 20.70 -7.28
N GLU A 146 -4.05 21.01 -7.11
CA GLU A 146 -4.55 21.74 -5.94
C GLU A 146 -4.56 20.87 -4.68
N LEU A 147 -5.09 19.64 -4.75
CA LEU A 147 -5.07 18.71 -3.61
C LEU A 147 -3.64 18.35 -3.22
N ILE A 148 -2.77 18.09 -4.21
CA ILE A 148 -1.36 17.82 -3.99
C ILE A 148 -0.69 18.96 -3.21
N ARG A 149 -1.00 20.22 -3.52
CA ARG A 149 -0.51 21.38 -2.78
C ARG A 149 -1.11 21.46 -1.37
N ASN A 150 -2.44 21.35 -1.25
CA ASN A 150 -3.16 21.51 0.02
C ASN A 150 -2.81 20.44 1.06
N LEU A 151 -2.53 19.20 0.60
CA LEU A 151 -2.12 18.10 1.47
C LEU A 151 -0.59 17.98 1.60
N SER A 152 0.18 18.92 1.05
CA SER A 152 1.65 18.88 1.02
C SER A 152 2.19 17.54 0.46
N LEU A 153 1.50 16.99 -0.54
CA LEU A 153 1.91 15.81 -1.30
C LEU A 153 2.81 16.17 -2.47
N ASN A 154 3.09 17.47 -2.64
CA ASN A 154 4.04 17.98 -3.61
C ASN A 154 5.44 17.53 -3.22
N LYS A 155 5.93 16.52 -3.93
CA LYS A 155 7.32 16.11 -3.87
C LYS A 155 7.94 16.42 -5.21
N SER A 156 8.99 17.23 -5.21
CA SER A 156 9.87 17.35 -6.37
C SER A 156 10.70 16.08 -6.52
N SER A 157 11.24 15.85 -7.73
CA SER A 157 12.18 14.75 -7.97
C SER A 157 13.40 14.83 -7.04
N GLU A 158 13.86 16.03 -6.68
CA GLU A 158 14.96 16.24 -5.74
C GLU A 158 14.57 15.84 -4.31
N GLN A 159 13.40 16.28 -3.83
CA GLN A 159 12.89 15.86 -2.51
C GLN A 159 12.64 14.35 -2.44
N TYR A 160 12.20 13.74 -3.54
CA TYR A 160 12.10 12.29 -3.66
C TYR A 160 13.45 11.62 -3.52
N PHE A 161 14.44 12.07 -4.27
CA PHE A 161 15.80 11.53 -4.16
C PHE A 161 16.39 11.69 -2.75
N LYS A 162 16.23 12.89 -2.15
CA LYS A 162 16.63 13.14 -0.75
C LYS A 162 15.97 12.18 0.23
N SER A 163 14.69 11.84 0.04
CA SER A 163 14.04 10.86 0.92
C SER A 163 14.62 9.45 0.81
N ILE A 164 15.14 9.06 -0.35
CA ILE A 164 15.85 7.78 -0.51
C ILE A 164 17.23 7.85 0.17
N GLN A 165 17.91 9.00 0.12
CA GLN A 165 19.16 9.23 0.86
C GLN A 165 18.94 9.21 2.38
N SER A 166 17.85 9.81 2.87
CA SER A 166 17.46 9.73 4.28
C SER A 166 17.16 8.29 4.69
N LEU A 167 16.41 7.55 3.88
CA LEU A 167 16.19 6.12 4.11
C LEU A 167 17.52 5.36 4.19
N PHE A 168 18.47 5.62 3.29
CA PHE A 168 19.78 4.96 3.32
C PHE A 168 20.59 5.32 4.58
N THR A 169 20.44 6.55 5.08
CA THR A 169 21.03 6.98 6.35
C THR A 169 20.45 6.18 7.51
N ASP A 170 19.13 6.04 7.59
CA ASP A 170 18.46 5.23 8.62
C ASP A 170 18.86 3.76 8.54
N VAL A 171 18.92 3.19 7.33
CA VAL A 171 19.40 1.82 7.08
C VAL A 171 20.83 1.65 7.61
N THR A 172 21.71 2.61 7.30
CA THR A 172 23.13 2.58 7.72
C THR A 172 23.27 2.63 9.23
N GLN A 173 22.47 3.46 9.91
CA GLN A 173 22.56 3.66 11.35
C GLN A 173 21.87 2.56 12.17
N LYS A 174 20.72 2.06 11.70
CA LYS A 174 19.84 1.17 12.49
C LYS A 174 19.87 -0.28 12.03
N ILE A 175 20.04 -0.54 10.73
CA ILE A 175 19.97 -1.89 10.17
C ILE A 175 21.36 -2.49 10.01
N LEU A 176 22.30 -1.82 9.34
CA LEU A 176 23.60 -2.42 9.04
C LEU A 176 24.35 -2.96 10.28
N PRO A 177 24.31 -2.32 11.47
CA PRO A 177 24.97 -2.84 12.66
C PRO A 177 24.45 -4.20 13.15
N ILE A 178 23.23 -4.60 12.77
CA ILE A 178 22.62 -5.86 13.19
C ILE A 178 22.68 -6.96 12.12
N LEU A 179 23.25 -6.69 10.95
CA LEU A 179 23.36 -7.63 9.85
C LEU A 179 24.75 -8.29 9.80
N THR A 180 24.81 -9.45 9.12
CA THR A 180 26.09 -10.07 8.75
C THR A 180 26.82 -9.26 7.68
N GLN A 181 28.13 -9.47 7.52
CA GLN A 181 28.91 -8.79 6.48
C GLN A 181 28.35 -8.99 5.06
N LYS A 182 27.90 -10.22 4.74
CA LYS A 182 27.31 -10.52 3.43
C LYS A 182 26.03 -9.72 3.18
N GLN A 183 25.15 -9.66 4.19
CA GLN A 183 23.91 -8.89 4.11
C GLN A 183 24.20 -7.38 4.01
N ASN A 184 25.17 -6.87 4.78
CA ASN A 184 25.63 -5.49 4.69
C ASN A 184 26.09 -5.14 3.28
N ASN A 185 26.99 -5.93 2.70
CA ASN A 185 27.48 -5.70 1.34
C ASN A 185 26.33 -5.70 0.32
N TRP A 186 25.37 -6.61 0.48
CA TRP A 186 24.20 -6.69 -0.40
C TRP A 186 23.30 -5.43 -0.29
N VAL A 187 23.01 -4.96 0.94
CA VAL A 187 22.22 -3.75 1.16
C VAL A 187 22.93 -2.52 0.59
N THR A 188 24.22 -2.35 0.87
CA THR A 188 25.01 -1.23 0.36
C THR A 188 25.02 -1.23 -1.18
N ASN A 189 25.31 -2.37 -1.81
CA ASN A 189 25.31 -2.48 -3.27
C ASN A 189 23.92 -2.17 -3.89
N LEU A 190 22.83 -2.53 -3.21
CA LEU A 190 21.47 -2.22 -3.65
C LEU A 190 21.24 -0.70 -3.76
N PHE A 191 21.70 0.08 -2.77
CA PHE A 191 21.59 1.54 -2.78
C PHE A 191 22.58 2.19 -3.74
N ASP A 192 23.84 1.73 -3.75
CA ASP A 192 24.87 2.27 -4.65
C ASP A 192 24.44 2.11 -6.11
N THR A 193 23.96 0.93 -6.50
CA THR A 193 23.42 0.69 -7.85
C THR A 193 22.28 1.67 -8.18
N PHE A 194 21.37 1.94 -7.24
CA PHE A 194 20.28 2.90 -7.46
C PHE A 194 20.80 4.33 -7.64
N PHE A 195 21.73 4.79 -6.79
CA PHE A 195 22.29 6.15 -6.87
C PHE A 195 23.21 6.36 -8.08
N GLU A 196 23.94 5.32 -8.50
CA GLU A 196 24.77 5.35 -9.69
C GLU A 196 23.93 5.43 -10.96
N THR A 197 22.87 4.63 -11.04
CA THR A 197 22.05 4.53 -12.26
C THR A 197 21.09 5.71 -12.39
N GLN A 198 20.61 6.28 -11.27
CA GLN A 198 19.64 7.36 -11.30
C GLN A 198 20.26 8.76 -11.46
N LYS A 199 20.90 8.99 -12.61
CA LYS A 199 21.50 10.29 -12.98
C LYS A 199 20.50 11.33 -13.48
N VAL A 200 19.32 10.91 -13.92
CA VAL A 200 18.25 11.78 -14.42
C VAL A 200 17.14 11.90 -13.37
N PRO A 201 16.54 13.07 -13.15
CA PRO A 201 15.39 13.20 -12.26
C PRO A 201 14.25 12.23 -12.63
N ILE A 202 13.70 11.54 -11.63
CA ILE A 202 12.51 10.69 -11.81
C ILE A 202 11.32 11.61 -12.02
N LYS A 203 10.60 11.47 -13.13
CA LYS A 203 9.30 12.12 -13.30
C LYS A 203 8.29 11.43 -12.38
N LEU A 204 7.94 12.12 -11.30
CA LEU A 204 6.96 11.63 -10.33
C LEU A 204 5.55 11.79 -10.88
N VAL A 205 4.68 10.88 -10.48
CA VAL A 205 3.27 10.82 -10.90
C VAL A 205 2.40 10.56 -9.67
N THR A 206 1.09 10.74 -9.79
CA THR A 206 0.15 10.28 -8.75
C THR A 206 0.17 8.77 -8.68
N THR A 207 0.53 8.22 -7.53
CA THR A 207 0.64 6.78 -7.29
C THR A 207 -0.18 6.40 -6.08
N HIS A 208 -0.68 5.18 -6.06
CA HIS A 208 -1.20 4.52 -4.87
C HIS A 208 -0.09 4.37 -3.83
N ASN A 209 1.14 4.06 -4.26
CA ASN A 209 2.35 3.77 -3.47
C ASN A 209 2.32 2.48 -2.64
N ASP A 210 1.18 1.82 -2.57
CA ASP A 210 1.00 0.52 -1.91
C ASP A 210 0.07 -0.40 -2.72
N LEU A 211 0.20 -0.38 -4.05
CA LEU A 211 -0.65 -1.19 -4.91
C LEU A 211 -0.08 -2.59 -5.11
N ASP A 212 -0.56 -3.53 -4.31
CA ASP A 212 -0.37 -4.95 -4.53
C ASP A 212 -1.71 -5.70 -4.66
N THR A 213 -1.67 -7.02 -4.85
CA THR A 213 -2.89 -7.83 -5.02
C THR A 213 -3.79 -7.85 -3.78
N SER A 214 -3.30 -7.45 -2.60
CA SER A 214 -4.13 -7.36 -1.40
C SER A 214 -5.10 -6.18 -1.46
N ASN A 215 -4.68 -5.07 -2.10
CA ASN A 215 -5.41 -3.81 -2.24
C ASN A 215 -6.26 -3.70 -3.52
N ILE A 216 -6.31 -4.78 -4.32
CA ILE A 216 -7.16 -4.89 -5.51
C ILE A 216 -8.37 -5.77 -5.19
N LEU A 217 -9.58 -5.25 -5.36
CA LEU A 217 -10.80 -6.04 -5.21
C LEU A 217 -11.25 -6.60 -6.56
N VAL A 218 -11.59 -7.89 -6.58
CA VAL A 218 -12.21 -8.57 -7.72
C VAL A 218 -13.54 -9.19 -7.33
N ASN A 219 -14.48 -9.30 -8.27
CA ASN A 219 -15.77 -9.92 -8.04
C ASN A 219 -15.86 -11.35 -8.62
N PRO A 220 -15.79 -12.41 -7.79
CA PRO A 220 -15.85 -13.80 -8.27
C PRO A 220 -17.16 -14.15 -8.98
N LYS A 221 -18.27 -13.44 -8.67
CA LYS A 221 -19.57 -13.64 -9.32
C LYS A 221 -19.66 -12.99 -10.71
N ASN A 222 -18.68 -12.15 -11.07
CA ASN A 222 -18.63 -11.44 -12.34
C ASN A 222 -17.27 -11.68 -13.01
N ASN A 223 -16.92 -12.96 -13.22
CA ASN A 223 -15.70 -13.38 -13.91
C ASN A 223 -14.42 -12.73 -13.37
N TYR A 224 -14.36 -12.48 -12.06
CA TYR A 224 -13.24 -11.85 -11.38
C TYR A 224 -12.87 -10.46 -11.92
N LYS A 225 -13.83 -9.71 -12.49
CA LYS A 225 -13.60 -8.31 -12.88
C LYS A 225 -13.14 -7.50 -11.66
N ILE A 226 -12.17 -6.61 -11.88
CA ILE A 226 -11.72 -5.64 -10.88
C ILE A 226 -12.92 -4.76 -10.53
N SER A 227 -13.27 -4.73 -9.24
CA SER A 227 -14.41 -3.98 -8.74
C SER A 227 -14.02 -2.71 -8.00
N GLY A 228 -12.80 -2.64 -7.46
CA GLY A 228 -12.30 -1.46 -6.76
C GLY A 228 -10.84 -1.56 -6.39
N LEU A 229 -10.25 -0.41 -6.07
CA LEU A 229 -8.99 -0.30 -5.33
C LEU A 229 -9.28 0.21 -3.93
N ILE A 230 -8.51 -0.21 -2.94
CA ILE A 230 -8.67 0.21 -1.53
C ILE A 230 -7.32 0.57 -0.93
N ASP A 231 -7.35 1.23 0.24
CA ASP A 231 -6.18 1.56 1.06
C ASP A 231 -5.25 2.65 0.49
N PHE A 232 -5.79 3.87 0.35
CA PHE A 232 -5.11 5.01 -0.28
C PHE A 232 -4.25 5.83 0.71
N GLU A 233 -3.84 5.24 1.84
CA GLU A 233 -3.14 5.95 2.93
C GLU A 233 -1.79 6.52 2.47
N THR A 234 -1.11 5.77 1.60
CA THR A 234 0.21 6.12 1.07
C THR A 234 0.12 6.88 -0.25
N PHE A 235 -1.09 7.16 -0.76
CA PHE A 235 -1.28 7.87 -2.02
C PHE A 235 -0.58 9.24 -2.01
N GLY A 236 0.03 9.57 -3.15
CA GLY A 236 0.75 10.83 -3.33
C GLY A 236 1.59 10.84 -4.61
N LEU A 237 2.54 11.78 -4.70
CA LEU A 237 3.52 11.79 -5.80
C LEU A 237 4.66 10.81 -5.53
N GLY A 238 4.83 9.84 -6.43
CA GLY A 238 5.84 8.78 -6.32
C GLY A 238 6.46 8.38 -7.66
N ASP A 239 7.45 7.49 -7.59
CA ASP A 239 7.97 6.82 -8.78
C ASP A 239 6.89 5.87 -9.31
N PRO A 240 6.48 5.96 -10.59
CA PRO A 240 5.41 5.12 -11.16
C PRO A 240 5.63 3.62 -10.97
N ILE A 241 6.88 3.20 -10.77
CA ILE A 241 7.24 1.79 -10.58
C ILE A 241 6.63 1.19 -9.31
N LEU A 242 6.35 1.99 -8.28
CA LEU A 242 5.81 1.51 -7.01
C LEU A 242 4.47 0.79 -7.19
N ASP A 243 3.67 1.20 -8.17
CA ASP A 243 2.37 0.59 -8.48
C ASP A 243 2.45 -0.54 -9.52
N LEU A 244 3.66 -0.95 -9.94
CA LEU A 244 3.88 -1.92 -11.03
C LEU A 244 4.59 -3.21 -10.56
N LEU A 245 4.71 -3.44 -9.25
CA LEU A 245 5.52 -4.51 -8.65
C LEU A 245 4.82 -5.89 -8.61
N PHE A 246 4.24 -6.33 -9.75
CA PHE A 246 3.49 -7.58 -9.87
C PHE A 246 4.32 -8.82 -10.25
N GLN A 247 5.64 -8.82 -10.03
CA GLN A 247 6.48 -9.96 -10.44
C GLN A 247 6.16 -11.24 -9.65
N LYS A 248 5.56 -11.14 -8.46
CA LYS A 248 5.18 -12.29 -7.63
C LYS A 248 4.00 -13.06 -8.22
N GLU A 249 3.20 -12.41 -9.05
CA GLU A 249 2.00 -12.95 -9.69
C GLU A 249 2.33 -13.78 -10.96
N GLY A 250 3.60 -13.78 -11.38
CA GLY A 250 4.15 -14.53 -12.51
C GLY A 250 4.45 -13.65 -13.72
N THR A 251 5.40 -14.09 -14.55
CA THR A 251 5.92 -13.35 -15.71
C THR A 251 4.81 -12.89 -16.67
N ASP A 252 3.87 -13.77 -17.01
CA ASP A 252 2.78 -13.45 -17.93
C ASP A 252 1.88 -12.33 -17.40
N PHE A 253 1.53 -12.42 -16.11
CA PHE A 253 0.67 -11.42 -15.46
C PHE A 253 1.39 -10.07 -15.43
N HIS A 254 2.63 -10.05 -14.97
CA HIS A 254 3.44 -8.84 -14.89
C HIS A 254 3.63 -8.19 -16.26
N ASN A 255 4.02 -8.97 -17.28
CA ASN A 255 4.19 -8.47 -18.64
C ASN A 255 2.87 -7.95 -19.23
N SER A 256 1.75 -8.61 -18.96
CA SER A 256 0.44 -8.14 -19.40
C SER A 256 0.07 -6.79 -18.78
N VAL A 257 0.33 -6.58 -17.48
CA VAL A 257 0.18 -5.26 -16.83
C VAL A 257 1.05 -4.21 -17.53
N LEU A 258 2.33 -4.50 -17.75
CA LEU A 258 3.27 -3.56 -18.38
C LEU A 258 2.88 -3.23 -19.83
N ASN A 259 2.41 -4.21 -20.60
CA ASN A 259 1.99 -4.00 -22.00
C ASN A 259 0.76 -3.10 -22.14
N HIS A 260 -0.07 -3.02 -21.10
CA HIS A 260 -1.26 -2.15 -21.06
C HIS A 260 -1.02 -0.87 -20.26
N TYR A 261 0.16 -0.69 -19.69
CA TYR A 261 0.56 0.55 -19.04
C TYR A 261 1.08 1.54 -20.09
N SER A 262 0.32 2.61 -20.37
CA SER A 262 0.56 3.46 -21.54
C SER A 262 1.52 4.63 -21.32
N ARG A 263 2.24 4.69 -20.18
CA ARG A 263 3.23 5.75 -19.92
C ARG A 263 4.64 5.30 -20.23
N THR A 264 5.51 6.26 -20.50
CA THR A 264 6.91 6.01 -20.89
C THR A 264 7.69 5.28 -19.79
N MET A 265 8.27 4.14 -20.14
CA MET A 265 9.27 3.43 -19.34
C MET A 265 10.66 3.83 -19.83
N ASN A 266 11.52 4.33 -18.94
CA ASN A 266 12.89 4.72 -19.30
C ASN A 266 13.88 3.55 -19.14
N ASN A 267 15.12 3.73 -19.60
CA ASN A 267 16.14 2.66 -19.61
C ASN A 267 16.46 2.10 -18.21
N ASN A 268 16.22 2.86 -17.13
CA ASN A 268 16.45 2.43 -15.76
C ASN A 268 15.24 1.77 -15.11
N PHE A 269 14.15 1.54 -15.84
CA PHE A 269 12.89 1.07 -15.30
C PHE A 269 13.04 -0.23 -14.50
N TYR A 270 13.65 -1.27 -15.08
CA TYR A 270 13.82 -2.54 -14.37
C TYR A 270 14.81 -2.45 -13.19
N LEU A 271 15.82 -1.58 -13.27
CA LEU A 271 16.76 -1.35 -12.16
C LEU A 271 16.04 -0.71 -10.96
N ARG A 272 15.23 0.33 -11.20
CA ARG A 272 14.41 0.95 -10.15
C ARG A 272 13.35 -0.01 -9.62
N MET A 273 12.77 -0.86 -10.47
CA MET A 273 11.82 -1.89 -10.07
C MET A 273 12.45 -2.91 -9.13
N ASN A 274 13.64 -3.39 -9.47
CA ASN A 274 14.41 -4.28 -8.62
C ASN A 274 14.76 -3.61 -7.28
N PHE A 275 15.16 -2.34 -7.29
CA PHE A 275 15.42 -1.56 -6.08
C PHE A 275 14.18 -1.46 -5.18
N HIS A 276 13.04 -1.00 -5.72
CA HIS A 276 11.81 -0.83 -4.95
C HIS A 276 11.26 -2.14 -4.41
N LYS A 277 11.33 -3.21 -5.18
CA LYS A 277 10.95 -4.56 -4.72
C LYS A 277 11.84 -4.99 -3.55
N LYS A 278 13.16 -4.92 -3.70
CA LYS A 278 14.12 -5.45 -2.72
C LYS A 278 14.19 -4.59 -1.45
N LYS A 279 14.01 -3.27 -1.53
CA LYS A 279 14.03 -2.39 -0.35
C LYS A 279 12.86 -2.63 0.63
N THR A 280 11.79 -3.33 0.21
CA THR A 280 10.63 -3.63 1.08
C THR A 280 11.03 -4.35 2.37
N CYS A 281 12.03 -5.24 2.31
CA CYS A 281 12.51 -5.92 3.52
C CYS A 281 13.06 -4.93 4.56
N LEU A 282 13.74 -3.87 4.10
CA LEU A 282 14.33 -2.84 4.95
C LEU A 282 13.26 -2.00 5.63
N PHE A 283 12.14 -1.73 4.94
CA PHE A 283 10.99 -1.06 5.54
C PHE A 283 10.47 -1.84 6.75
N TYR A 284 10.22 -3.15 6.61
CA TYR A 284 9.80 -3.99 7.75
C TYR A 284 10.83 -4.03 8.88
N ILE A 285 12.13 -4.05 8.58
CA ILE A 285 13.16 -4.02 9.62
C ILE A 285 13.15 -2.67 10.36
N LEU A 286 13.12 -1.55 9.63
CA LEU A 286 13.11 -0.21 10.22
C LEU A 286 11.87 0.04 11.06
N THR A 287 10.67 -0.21 10.53
CA THR A 287 9.43 -0.08 11.29
C THR A 287 9.43 -1.01 12.50
N GLY A 288 9.95 -2.23 12.35
CA GLY A 288 10.14 -3.17 13.44
C GLY A 288 11.06 -2.66 14.56
N ILE A 289 12.09 -1.87 14.22
CA ILE A 289 13.00 -1.23 15.19
C ILE A 289 12.33 -0.02 15.81
N ASP A 290 11.83 0.91 14.99
CA ASP A 290 11.32 2.22 15.42
C ASP A 290 10.10 2.12 16.33
N TYR A 291 9.25 1.10 16.12
CA TYR A 291 8.05 0.86 16.93
C TYR A 291 8.21 -0.32 17.90
N ASN A 292 9.42 -0.86 18.06
CA ASN A 292 9.69 -2.01 18.92
C ASN A 292 8.78 -3.23 18.63
N LEU A 293 8.61 -3.56 17.35
CA LEU A 293 7.79 -4.66 16.84
C LEU A 293 8.68 -5.83 16.38
N PRO A 294 9.13 -6.72 17.29
CA PRO A 294 10.13 -7.75 16.97
C PRO A 294 9.66 -8.73 15.90
N LYS A 295 8.35 -9.02 15.82
CA LYS A 295 7.80 -9.91 14.79
C LYS A 295 7.94 -9.31 13.38
N MET A 296 7.66 -8.00 13.22
CA MET A 296 7.83 -7.28 11.96
C MET A 296 9.30 -7.19 11.57
N LYS A 297 10.19 -6.87 12.54
CA LYS A 297 11.64 -6.88 12.33
C LYS A 297 12.12 -8.23 11.79
N ASN A 298 11.70 -9.32 12.43
CA ASN A 298 12.10 -10.68 12.04
C ASN A 298 11.51 -11.09 10.68
N ALA A 299 10.31 -10.64 10.33
CA ALA A 299 9.74 -10.85 9.00
C ALA A 299 10.58 -10.13 7.92
N GLY A 300 11.01 -8.89 8.19
CA GLY A 300 11.93 -8.14 7.34
C GLY A 300 13.29 -8.82 7.15
N ILE A 301 13.91 -9.32 8.23
CA ILE A 301 15.18 -10.08 8.15
C ILE A 301 15.03 -11.33 7.27
N LYS A 302 13.93 -12.08 7.41
CA LYS A 302 13.66 -13.26 6.55
C LYS A 302 13.53 -12.89 5.08
N LEU A 303 12.88 -11.76 4.77
CA LEU A 303 12.81 -11.26 3.39
C LEU A 303 14.18 -10.81 2.87
N LEU A 304 14.99 -10.17 3.71
CA LEU A 304 16.36 -9.79 3.37
C LEU A 304 17.20 -11.03 3.05
N ASP A 305 17.09 -12.09 3.86
CA ASP A 305 17.76 -13.37 3.59
C ASP A 305 17.32 -14.00 2.27
N PHE A 306 16.02 -13.92 1.96
CA PHE A 306 15.49 -14.41 0.70
C PHE A 306 16.08 -13.63 -0.49
N PHE A 307 16.07 -12.30 -0.44
CA PHE A 307 16.56 -11.47 -1.55
C PHE A 307 18.07 -11.50 -1.71
N SER A 308 18.83 -11.59 -0.62
CA SER A 308 20.31 -11.65 -0.66
C SER A 308 20.88 -13.00 -1.11
N LYS A 309 20.06 -14.05 -1.13
CA LYS A 309 20.43 -15.38 -1.65
C LYS A 309 20.00 -15.59 -3.10
N ASN A 310 18.96 -14.90 -3.56
CA ASN A 310 18.36 -15.08 -4.89
C ASN A 310 18.55 -13.81 -5.72
N GLU A 311 19.77 -13.56 -6.20
CA GLU A 311 20.10 -12.36 -6.98
C GLU A 311 19.20 -12.16 -8.21
N PHE A 312 18.66 -13.25 -8.76
CA PHE A 312 17.79 -13.29 -9.95
C PHE A 312 16.28 -13.32 -9.68
N SER A 313 15.82 -13.16 -8.42
CA SER A 313 14.38 -13.14 -8.10
C SER A 313 13.73 -11.78 -8.15
#